data_AF-A0A7S1VVW8-F1
#
_entry.id   AF-A0A7S1VVW8-F1
#
_cell.length_a   1.000
_cell.length_b   1.000
_cell.length_c   1.000
_cell.angle_alpha   90.00
_cell.angle_beta   90.00
_cell.angle_gamma   90.00
#
_symmetry.space_group_name_H-M   'P 1'
#
loop_
_entity.id
_entity.type
_entity.pdbx_description
1 polymer ?
#
loop_
_entity_poly.entity_id
_entity_poly.type
_entity_poly.pdbx_seq_one_letter_code
_entity_poly.pdbx_strand_id
1 'polypeptide(L)'
;VTSHVKYIGSAGKAMGVDRHLLGLLLSAKEGEATPALFSHPLYARSKTWRVSTSHLTHPRFDSWGYGEVTPDGVGLAYSIHPNNCMFCITALREQGGWPERLSSLLEEALLEMQTLNDLDKQPTSKL
;
A
#
# COMPACT_ATOMS: atom_id res chain seq x y z
N VAL A 1 -1.08 8.81 10.35
CA VAL A 1 -1.99 9.27 9.27
C VAL A 1 -1.43 10.48 8.50
N THR A 2 -1.06 11.58 9.15
CA THR A 2 -0.61 12.84 8.49
C THR A 2 0.50 12.65 7.45
N SER A 3 1.54 11.87 7.76
CA SER A 3 2.64 11.62 6.81
C SER A 3 2.19 10.89 5.54
N HIS A 4 1.21 9.97 5.65
CA HIS A 4 0.66 9.25 4.51
C HIS A 4 -0.15 10.19 3.61
N VAL A 5 -1.01 11.03 4.19
CA VAL A 5 -1.77 12.06 3.45
C VAL A 5 -0.83 13.01 2.70
N LYS A 6 0.24 13.46 3.36
CA LYS A 6 1.27 14.30 2.72
C LYS A 6 1.92 13.60 1.53
N TYR A 7 2.27 12.31 1.67
CA TYR A 7 2.90 11.55 0.60
C TYR A 7 1.97 11.34 -0.60
N ILE A 8 0.69 10.99 -0.37
CA ILE A 8 -0.34 10.89 -1.42
C ILE A 8 -0.45 12.22 -2.18
N GLY A 9 -0.54 13.33 -1.44
CA GLY A 9 -0.65 14.66 -2.04
C GLY A 9 0.55 15.02 -2.91
N SER A 10 1.77 14.70 -2.48
CA SER A 10 2.99 14.88 -3.29
C SER A 10 2.99 13.96 -4.52
N ALA A 11 2.70 12.67 -4.34
CA ALA A 11 2.69 11.70 -5.43
C ALA A 11 1.65 12.04 -6.52
N GLY A 12 0.44 12.47 -6.12
CA GLY A 12 -0.61 12.91 -7.04
C GLY A 12 -0.25 14.18 -7.82
N LYS A 13 0.69 14.99 -7.33
CA LYS A 13 1.28 16.14 -8.02
C LYS A 13 2.53 15.78 -8.83
N ALA A 14 2.73 14.48 -9.12
CA ALA A 14 3.90 13.95 -9.79
C ALA A 14 5.24 14.20 -9.07
N MET A 15 5.22 14.46 -7.76
CA MET A 15 6.42 14.64 -6.93
C MET A 15 6.83 13.35 -6.19
N GLY A 16 6.39 12.19 -6.69
CA GLY A 16 6.83 10.88 -6.22
C GLY A 16 8.16 10.45 -6.85
N VAL A 17 8.88 9.53 -6.21
CA VAL A 17 10.23 9.13 -6.65
C VAL A 17 10.25 8.02 -7.70
N ASP A 18 9.28 7.10 -7.66
CA ASP A 18 9.31 5.85 -8.43
C ASP A 18 9.38 6.08 -9.95
N ARG A 19 8.51 6.95 -10.48
CA ARG A 19 8.48 7.27 -11.92
C ARG A 19 9.68 8.11 -12.35
N HIS A 20 10.20 8.96 -11.47
CA HIS A 20 11.41 9.73 -11.75
C HIS A 20 12.64 8.82 -11.85
N LEU A 21 12.84 7.92 -10.89
CA LEU A 21 13.94 6.95 -10.91
C LEU A 21 13.83 5.98 -12.10
N LEU A 22 12.61 5.54 -12.44
CA LEU A 22 12.36 4.76 -13.65
C LEU A 22 12.73 5.54 -14.92
N GLY A 23 12.32 6.81 -15.02
CA GLY A 23 12.64 7.65 -16.17
C GLY A 23 14.15 7.87 -16.35
N LEU A 24 14.87 8.09 -15.25
CA LEU A 24 16.33 8.19 -15.27
C LEU A 24 16.99 6.88 -15.74
N LEU A 25 16.51 5.73 -15.25
CA LEU A 25 17.01 4.42 -15.68
C LEU A 25 16.77 4.18 -17.17
N LEU A 26 15.60 4.54 -17.68
CA LEU A 26 15.23 4.39 -19.10
C LEU A 26 15.90 5.43 -20.01
N SER A 27 16.49 6.49 -19.45
CA SER A 27 17.19 7.53 -20.22
C SER A 27 18.63 7.16 -20.57
N ALA A 28 19.18 6.09 -19.96
CA ALA A 28 20.52 5.61 -20.28
C ALA A 28 20.56 5.10 -21.72
N LYS A 29 21.56 5.53 -22.49
CA LYS A 29 21.71 5.12 -23.89
C LYS A 29 22.34 3.74 -23.99
N GLU A 30 22.17 3.10 -25.15
CA GLU A 30 22.86 1.86 -25.45
C GLU A 30 24.39 2.05 -25.33
N GLY A 31 25.05 1.16 -24.57
CA GLY A 31 26.47 1.24 -24.28
C GLY A 31 26.85 2.17 -23.11
N GLU A 32 25.91 2.92 -22.54
CA GLU A 32 26.15 3.77 -21.36
C GLU A 32 26.00 2.97 -20.07
N ALA A 33 26.93 3.15 -19.13
CA ALA A 33 26.80 2.57 -17.80
C ALA A 33 25.75 3.33 -16.99
N THR A 34 24.76 2.61 -16.46
CA THR A 34 23.78 3.19 -15.54
C THR A 34 24.45 3.57 -14.20
N PRO A 35 23.99 4.64 -13.52
CA PRO A 35 24.49 4.99 -12.19
C PRO A 35 24.46 3.81 -11.21
N ALA A 36 25.49 3.71 -10.35
CA ALA A 36 25.65 2.62 -9.37
C ALA A 36 24.45 2.43 -8.43
N LEU A 37 23.64 3.49 -8.22
CA LEU A 37 22.39 3.40 -7.49
C LEU A 37 21.47 2.31 -8.05
N PHE A 38 21.37 2.17 -9.38
CA PHE A 38 20.40 1.29 -10.01
C PHE A 38 20.77 -0.20 -9.95
N SER A 39 22.05 -0.52 -9.73
CA SER A 39 22.53 -1.87 -9.41
C SER A 39 22.62 -2.12 -7.91
N HIS A 40 22.39 -1.10 -7.07
CA HIS A 40 22.49 -1.24 -5.62
C HIS A 40 21.38 -2.16 -5.07
N PRO A 41 21.70 -3.11 -4.17
CA PRO A 41 20.73 -4.06 -3.62
C PRO A 41 19.50 -3.40 -2.96
N LEU A 42 19.69 -2.22 -2.35
CA LEU A 42 18.58 -1.47 -1.76
C LEU A 42 17.60 -0.93 -2.81
N TYR A 43 18.07 -0.50 -3.98
CA TYR A 43 17.19 -0.07 -5.07
C TYR A 43 16.47 -1.26 -5.70
N ALA A 44 17.14 -2.41 -5.82
CA ALA A 44 16.48 -3.64 -6.23
C ALA A 44 15.34 -4.00 -5.27
N ARG A 45 15.61 -3.99 -3.96
CA ARG A 45 14.61 -4.27 -2.91
C ARG A 45 13.49 -3.25 -2.86
N SER A 46 13.75 -1.96 -3.09
CA SER A 46 12.72 -0.92 -3.04
C SER A 46 11.68 -1.05 -4.15
N LYS A 47 11.99 -1.77 -5.23
CA LYS A 47 11.08 -2.07 -6.33
C LYS A 47 10.34 -3.41 -6.17
N THR A 48 10.46 -4.07 -5.02
CA THR A 48 9.74 -5.31 -4.72
C THR A 48 8.61 -5.00 -3.75
N TRP A 49 7.38 -4.88 -4.28
CA TRP A 49 6.19 -4.61 -3.47
C TRP A 49 5.59 -5.91 -2.94
N ARG A 50 6.06 -6.35 -1.76
CA ARG A 50 5.47 -7.51 -1.04
C ARG A 50 4.02 -7.26 -0.62
N VAL A 51 3.61 -6.01 -0.50
CA VAL A 51 2.21 -5.62 -0.27
C VAL A 51 1.84 -4.61 -1.35
N SER A 52 0.99 -5.04 -2.29
CA SER A 52 0.52 -4.20 -3.39
C SER A 52 -0.92 -3.77 -3.15
N THR A 53 -1.11 -2.50 -2.80
CA THR A 53 -2.43 -1.97 -2.40
C THR A 53 -3.00 -0.99 -3.40
N SER A 54 -4.33 -0.95 -3.52
CA SER A 54 -5.02 0.11 -4.23
C SER A 54 -6.46 0.27 -3.76
N HIS A 55 -6.95 1.49 -3.93
CA HIS A 55 -8.26 1.92 -3.48
C HIS A 55 -9.16 2.23 -4.67
N LEU A 56 -10.40 1.76 -4.63
CA LEU A 56 -11.43 2.13 -5.58
C LEU A 56 -12.80 2.00 -4.92
N THR A 57 -13.41 3.13 -4.59
CA THR A 57 -14.78 3.15 -4.07
C THR A 57 -15.73 3.64 -5.14
N HIS A 58 -16.75 2.85 -5.46
CA HIS A 58 -17.86 3.27 -6.32
C HIS A 58 -19.17 2.63 -5.82
N PRO A 59 -20.32 3.35 -5.80
CA PRO A 59 -21.63 2.80 -5.39
C PRO A 59 -22.17 1.62 -6.21
N ARG A 60 -21.46 1.19 -7.24
CA ARG A 60 -21.85 0.09 -8.15
C ARG A 60 -20.89 -1.10 -8.07
N PHE A 61 -19.86 -1.00 -7.23
CA PHE A 61 -18.88 -2.05 -7.04
C PHE A 61 -18.97 -2.53 -5.60
N ASP A 62 -19.46 -3.75 -5.44
CA ASP A 62 -19.53 -4.42 -4.14
C ASP A 62 -18.18 -5.07 -3.77
N SER A 63 -17.42 -5.50 -4.78
CA SER A 63 -16.08 -6.06 -4.62
C SER A 63 -15.25 -5.93 -5.89
N TRP A 64 -13.93 -5.92 -5.73
CA TRP A 64 -12.94 -5.96 -6.80
C TRP A 64 -11.60 -6.43 -6.22
N GLY A 65 -10.70 -6.91 -7.08
CA GLY A 65 -9.42 -7.45 -6.65
C GLY A 65 -8.46 -7.70 -7.80
N TYR A 66 -7.22 -8.01 -7.45
CA TYR A 66 -6.14 -8.38 -8.36
C TYR A 66 -5.10 -9.21 -7.59
N GLY A 67 -4.32 -9.99 -8.32
CA GLY A 67 -3.26 -10.83 -7.75
C GLY A 67 -2.07 -10.03 -7.19
N GLU A 68 -1.23 -10.71 -6.42
CA GLU A 68 0.07 -10.19 -6.01
C GLU A 68 0.99 -9.87 -7.19
N VAL A 69 1.92 -8.92 -6.99
CA VAL A 69 2.89 -8.50 -8.03
C VAL A 69 4.26 -9.15 -7.90
N THR A 70 4.42 -10.00 -6.88
CA THR A 70 5.63 -10.78 -6.61
C THR A 70 5.23 -12.09 -5.93
N PRO A 71 5.93 -13.22 -6.19
CA PRO A 71 5.59 -14.51 -5.58
C PRO A 71 5.59 -14.50 -4.03
N ASP A 72 6.47 -13.70 -3.43
CA ASP A 72 6.59 -13.47 -1.98
C ASP A 72 5.80 -12.21 -1.58
N GLY A 73 4.51 -12.18 -1.87
CA GLY A 73 3.69 -11.00 -1.59
C GLY A 73 2.19 -11.23 -1.64
N VAL A 74 1.47 -10.14 -1.40
CA VAL A 74 0.00 -10.08 -1.40
C VAL A 74 -0.51 -8.96 -2.30
N GLY A 75 -1.63 -9.21 -2.96
CA GLY A 75 -2.50 -8.18 -3.54
C GLY A 75 -3.56 -7.80 -2.50
N LEU A 76 -3.79 -6.50 -2.30
CA LEU A 76 -4.80 -6.00 -1.36
C LEU A 76 -5.58 -4.83 -1.98
N ALA A 77 -6.74 -5.15 -2.55
CA ALA A 77 -7.69 -4.15 -3.03
C ALA A 77 -8.66 -3.77 -1.90
N TYR A 78 -9.05 -2.50 -1.83
CA TYR A 78 -10.02 -2.06 -0.82
C TYR A 78 -10.97 -0.95 -1.29
N SER A 79 -12.16 -0.95 -0.70
CA SER A 79 -13.21 0.06 -0.87
C SER A 79 -13.67 0.55 0.49
N ILE A 80 -13.93 1.84 0.63
CA ILE A 80 -14.39 2.46 1.89
C ILE A 80 -15.79 3.03 1.63
N HIS A 81 -16.81 2.34 2.11
CA HIS A 81 -18.19 2.77 2.03
C HIS A 81 -18.61 3.48 3.32
N PRO A 82 -19.77 4.16 3.35
CA PRO A 82 -20.21 4.89 4.56
C PRO A 82 -20.30 4.03 5.83
N ASN A 83 -20.67 2.75 5.68
CA ASN A 83 -20.97 1.86 6.82
C ASN A 83 -20.09 0.60 6.86
N ASN A 84 -19.17 0.41 5.91
CA ASN A 84 -18.28 -0.75 5.88
C ASN A 84 -17.02 -0.46 5.05
N CYS A 85 -15.99 -1.27 5.28
CA CYS A 85 -14.84 -1.37 4.41
C CYS A 85 -14.83 -2.76 3.78
N MET A 86 -14.57 -2.84 2.47
CA MET A 86 -14.38 -4.09 1.75
C MET A 86 -12.88 -4.27 1.47
N PHE A 87 -12.37 -5.47 1.74
CA PHE A 87 -10.99 -5.85 1.45
C PHE A 87 -10.97 -7.15 0.64
N CYS A 88 -10.24 -7.15 -0.47
CA CYS A 88 -9.94 -8.36 -1.24
C CYS A 88 -8.43 -8.60 -1.15
N ILE A 89 -8.05 -9.71 -0.50
CA ILE A 89 -6.65 -10.08 -0.27
C ILE A 89 -6.35 -11.34 -1.06
N THR A 90 -5.27 -11.31 -1.84
CA THR A 90 -4.80 -12.45 -2.63
C THR A 90 -3.33 -12.73 -2.35
N ALA A 91 -2.93 -13.98 -2.48
CA ALA A 91 -1.55 -14.42 -2.47
C ALA A 91 -1.42 -15.72 -3.27
N LEU A 92 -0.20 -16.08 -3.65
CA LEU A 92 0.07 -17.42 -4.17
C LEU A 92 -0.29 -18.48 -3.13
N ARG A 93 -0.84 -19.61 -3.61
CA ARG A 93 -1.22 -20.76 -2.77
C ARG A 93 -0.07 -21.24 -1.87
N GLU A 94 1.16 -21.18 -2.37
CA GLU A 94 2.39 -21.60 -1.68
C GLU A 94 2.63 -20.83 -0.38
N GLN A 95 2.08 -19.62 -0.24
CA GLN A 95 2.22 -18.81 0.96
C GLN A 95 1.40 -19.32 2.14
N GLY A 96 0.46 -20.26 1.94
CA GLY A 96 -0.17 -21.01 3.01
C GLY A 96 -0.95 -20.15 4.01
N GLY A 97 -2.12 -19.66 3.60
CA GLY A 97 -3.06 -19.00 4.52
C GLY A 97 -2.76 -17.52 4.81
N TRP A 98 -1.86 -16.89 4.06
CA TRP A 98 -1.53 -15.47 4.22
C TRP A 98 -2.74 -14.55 4.06
N PRO A 99 -3.62 -14.73 3.05
CA PRO A 99 -4.80 -13.87 2.91
C PRO A 99 -5.70 -13.88 4.14
N GLU A 100 -5.97 -15.08 4.69
CA GLU A 100 -6.81 -15.27 5.87
C GLU A 100 -6.17 -14.62 7.10
N ARG A 101 -4.87 -14.88 7.33
CA ARG A 101 -4.15 -14.29 8.47
C ARG A 101 -4.06 -12.77 8.37
N LEU A 102 -3.77 -12.24 7.18
CA LEU A 102 -3.71 -10.80 6.96
C LEU A 102 -5.09 -10.15 7.12
N SER A 103 -6.16 -10.83 6.71
CA SER A 103 -7.52 -10.35 6.93
C SER A 103 -7.82 -10.18 8.42
N SER A 104 -7.52 -11.20 9.24
CA SER A 104 -7.74 -11.14 10.69
C SER A 104 -6.91 -10.04 11.36
N LEU A 105 -5.61 -9.96 11.03
CA LEU A 105 -4.73 -8.93 11.60
C LEU A 105 -5.13 -7.52 11.15
N LEU A 106 -5.64 -7.36 9.94
CA LEU A 106 -6.12 -6.07 9.44
C LEU A 106 -7.39 -5.62 10.17
N GLU A 107 -8.33 -6.55 10.42
CA GLU A 107 -9.52 -6.27 11.22
C GLU A 107 -9.16 -5.84 12.64
N GLU A 108 -8.29 -6.59 13.32
CA GLU A 108 -7.79 -6.26 14.66
C GLU A 108 -7.15 -4.86 14.67
N ALA A 109 -6.25 -4.57 13.74
CA ALA A 109 -5.58 -3.27 13.64
C ALA A 109 -6.58 -2.10 13.42
N LEU A 110 -7.62 -2.30 12.61
CA LEU A 110 -8.64 -1.28 12.37
C LEU A 110 -9.48 -1.01 13.63
N LEU A 111 -9.86 -2.06 14.36
CA LEU A 111 -10.61 -1.94 15.62
C LEU A 111 -9.78 -1.28 16.73
N GLU A 112 -8.49 -1.59 16.81
CA GLU A 112 -7.56 -0.92 17.71
C GLU A 112 -7.42 0.58 17.37
N MET A 113 -7.25 0.90 16.08
CA MET A 113 -7.19 2.29 15.61
C MET A 113 -8.48 3.06 15.93
N GLN A 114 -9.64 2.42 15.78
CA GLN A 114 -10.92 3.01 16.17
C GLN A 114 -10.96 3.31 17.67
N THR A 115 -10.55 2.34 18.50
CA THR A 115 -10.50 2.48 19.95
C THR A 115 -9.63 3.67 20.38
N LEU A 116 -8.43 3.78 19.82
CA LEU A 116 -7.52 4.91 20.11
C LEU A 116 -8.13 6.26 19.69
N ASN A 117 -8.75 6.32 18.52
CA ASN A 117 -9.39 7.54 18.02
C ASN A 117 -10.61 7.95 18.87
N ASP A 118 -11.35 6.99 19.43
CA ASP A 118 -12.48 7.28 20.30
C ASP A 118 -12.03 7.75 21.69
N LEU A 119 -10.89 7.25 22.20
CA LEU A 119 -10.25 7.77 23.41
C LEU A 119 -9.77 9.21 23.25
N ASP A 120 -9.14 9.55 22.12
CA ASP A 120 -8.67 10.92 21.82
C ASP A 120 -9.82 11.95 21.75
N LYS A 121 -11.03 11.50 21.41
CA LYS A 121 -12.23 12.34 21.35
C LYS A 121 -12.91 12.54 22.69
N GLN A 122 -12.54 11.77 23.72
CA GLN A 122 -13.11 11.97 25.05
C GLN A 122 -12.65 13.33 25.59
N PRO A 123 -13.54 14.11 26.23
CA PRO A 123 -13.14 15.36 26.84
C PRO A 123 -12.05 15.10 27.88
N THR A 124 -10.88 15.71 27.69
CA THR A 124 -9.83 15.70 28.71
C THR A 124 -10.41 16.32 29.98
N SER A 125 -10.37 15.56 31.08
CA SER A 125 -10.90 15.97 32.38
C SER A 125 -10.38 17.38 32.73
N LYS A 126 -11.31 18.32 32.94
CA LYS A 126 -11.00 19.67 33.45
C LYS A 126 -10.88 19.59 34.97
N LEU A 127 -9.81 18.99 35.47
CA LEU A 127 -9.33 19.21 36.84
C LEU A 127 -8.00 19.96 36.77
#